data_AF-A0A1H8YEN9-F1
#
_entry.id   AF-A0A1H8YEN9-F1
#
_cell.length_a   1.000
_cell.length_b   1.000
_cell.length_c   1.000
_cell.angle_alpha   90.00
_cell.angle_beta   90.00
_cell.angle_gamma   90.00
#
_symmetry.space_group_name_H-M   'P 1'
#
loop_
_entity.id
_entity.type
_entity.pdbx_description
1 polymer ?
#
loop_
_entity_poly.entity_id
_entity_poly.type
_entity_poly.pdbx_seq_one_letter_code
_entity_poly.pdbx_strand_id
1 'polypeptide(L)'
;MPATTTATIPDLAAYDVILINSSGGKDSQATLHEVCTLAAAAGVLQRVTVLHCALGHVEWPGTSELARKQAEHYGVRFEERHREQGLLLDQVRRRGRWPSSSARYCTSDQKRGPARKLITQLVAELGDLPRPALVLNCMGLRAEESRARLKKARLTRDEAASSGRRTIDTWLPIHDWTEEQVWQCIRASGVPYHPAYDQGMTRLSCSLCVLASRADLVRAARLRPTLAAEYAELEAEIGHRFRNDLSMADIITAAEQAAAAEHTEETETIELGQGQLWWPRSERQTDRYGTVFLLTGPDGDTYVSFGNAPVGQPGRLVAVVVETRRSGHCGDIARSLAPTTPTVGEEITLGAGTLFTETDADLGVPTAVGLVPDDQRDTDWLVPRALYRCHNQTVRLELRVDSPTNGRVRDTRPRGA
;
A
#
# COMPACT_ATOMS: atom_id res chain seq x y z
N MET A 1 27.15 -19.23 -4.42
CA MET A 1 27.12 -18.36 -3.22
C MET A 1 27.95 -17.12 -3.52
N PRO A 2 27.37 -16.00 -3.98
CA PRO A 2 28.15 -14.78 -4.07
C PRO A 2 28.29 -14.20 -2.66
N ALA A 3 29.52 -13.88 -2.28
CA ALA A 3 29.85 -13.28 -1.00
C ALA A 3 29.14 -11.94 -0.82
N THR A 4 28.30 -11.84 0.20
CA THR A 4 27.76 -10.58 0.70
C THR A 4 28.93 -9.77 1.26
N THR A 5 29.47 -8.84 0.48
CA THR A 5 30.41 -7.84 0.99
C THR A 5 29.65 -7.01 2.03
N THR A 6 29.79 -7.34 3.31
CA THR A 6 29.33 -6.52 4.43
C THR A 6 30.03 -5.17 4.34
N ALA A 7 29.37 -4.19 3.72
CA ALA A 7 29.83 -2.81 3.74
C ALA A 7 29.85 -2.35 5.21
N THR A 8 30.99 -1.81 5.63
CA THR A 8 31.23 -1.37 7.01
C THR A 8 30.25 -0.26 7.36
N ILE A 9 29.39 -0.52 8.35
CA ILE A 9 28.59 0.51 9.01
C ILE A 9 29.56 1.57 9.55
N PRO A 10 29.37 2.87 9.26
CA PRO A 10 30.25 3.91 9.79
C PRO A 10 30.15 3.96 11.32
N ASP A 11 31.21 4.40 11.99
CA ASP A 11 31.16 4.68 13.42
C ASP A 11 30.31 5.94 13.66
N LEU A 12 29.06 5.77 14.07
CA LEU A 12 28.13 6.87 14.33
C LEU A 12 28.64 7.79 15.47
N ALA A 13 29.43 7.27 16.41
CA ALA A 13 29.95 8.08 17.52
C ALA A 13 30.98 9.12 17.06
N ALA A 14 31.60 8.92 15.90
CA ALA A 14 32.53 9.85 15.28
C ALA A 14 31.85 11.09 14.69
N TYR A 15 30.54 11.07 14.47
CA TYR A 15 29.81 12.19 13.87
C TYR A 15 29.18 13.10 14.93
N ASP A 16 29.26 14.42 14.71
CA ASP A 16 28.69 15.43 15.60
C ASP A 16 27.20 15.67 15.29
N VAL A 17 26.80 15.51 14.03
CA VAL A 17 25.41 15.60 13.56
C VAL A 17 25.07 14.37 12.72
N ILE A 18 23.95 13.72 13.02
CA ILE A 18 23.40 12.63 12.20
C ILE A 18 22.06 13.10 11.64
N LEU A 19 22.01 13.36 10.33
CA LEU A 19 20.80 13.83 9.65
C LEU A 19 20.16 12.69 8.86
N ILE A 20 18.87 12.42 9.10
CA ILE A 20 18.10 11.41 8.37
C ILE A 20 17.08 12.13 7.47
N ASN A 21 17.14 11.90 6.17
CA ASN A 21 16.19 12.48 5.22
C ASN A 21 14.93 11.60 5.11
N SER A 22 13.79 12.10 5.56
CA SER A 22 12.50 11.41 5.50
C SER A 22 11.59 11.93 4.39
N SER A 23 11.12 11.05 3.52
CA SER A 23 10.05 11.34 2.56
C SER A 23 8.68 10.86 3.04
N GLY A 24 8.58 10.35 4.28
CA GLY A 24 7.42 9.63 4.80
C GLY A 24 7.18 8.25 4.17
N GLY A 25 8.07 7.82 3.25
CA GLY A 25 7.97 6.56 2.52
C GLY A 25 8.65 5.40 3.23
N LYS A 26 8.37 4.18 2.76
CA LYS A 26 8.87 2.91 3.32
C LYS A 26 10.38 2.88 3.49
N ASP A 27 11.13 3.29 2.47
CA ASP A 27 12.60 3.23 2.49
C ASP A 27 13.19 4.24 3.50
N SER A 28 12.63 5.45 3.57
CA SER A 28 13.06 6.42 4.58
C SER A 28 12.66 6.03 6.00
N GLN A 29 11.52 5.35 6.19
CA GLN A 29 11.10 4.83 7.48
C GLN A 29 12.02 3.71 7.97
N ALA A 30 12.37 2.75 7.11
CA ALA A 30 13.34 1.71 7.43
C ALA A 30 14.74 2.29 7.71
N THR A 31 15.15 3.30 6.94
CA THR A 31 16.39 4.05 7.20
C THR A 31 16.36 4.70 8.58
N LEU A 32 15.24 5.33 8.96
CA LEU A 32 15.08 5.93 10.28
C LEU A 32 15.24 4.89 11.39
N HIS A 33 14.54 3.75 11.28
CA HIS A 33 14.64 2.67 12.25
C HIS A 33 16.08 2.16 12.41
N GLU A 34 16.75 1.85 11.30
CA GLU A 34 18.12 1.34 11.31
C GLU A 34 19.10 2.32 11.94
N VAL A 35 19.07 3.58 11.51
CA VAL A 35 19.99 4.61 12.01
C VAL A 35 19.73 4.91 13.48
N CYS A 36 18.46 5.02 13.91
CA CYS A 36 18.14 5.24 15.33
C CYS A 36 18.57 4.05 16.20
N THR A 37 18.42 2.81 15.73
CA THR A 37 18.87 1.62 16.45
C THR A 37 20.38 1.63 16.65
N LEU A 38 21.14 1.93 15.59
CA LEU A 38 22.60 2.02 15.65
C LEU A 38 23.06 3.22 16.50
N ALA A 39 22.40 4.38 16.40
CA ALA A 39 22.72 5.56 17.18
C ALA A 39 22.44 5.35 18.68
N ALA A 40 21.36 4.66 19.02
CA ALA A 40 21.03 4.29 20.40
C ALA A 40 22.08 3.33 20.97
N ALA A 41 22.46 2.29 20.22
CA ALA A 41 23.51 1.36 20.61
C ALA A 41 24.87 2.04 20.82
N ALA A 42 25.17 3.09 20.04
CA ALA A 42 26.37 3.90 20.17
C ALA A 42 26.27 5.04 21.20
N GLY A 43 25.13 5.21 21.90
CA GLY A 43 24.95 6.26 22.90
C GLY A 43 24.90 7.69 22.34
N VAL A 44 24.54 7.85 21.06
CA VAL A 44 24.52 9.13 20.34
C VAL A 44 23.17 9.47 19.70
N LEU A 45 22.08 8.86 20.17
CA LEU A 45 20.72 9.10 19.67
C LEU A 45 20.32 10.59 19.71
N GLN A 46 20.78 11.32 20.72
CA GLN A 46 20.59 12.77 20.88
C GLN A 46 21.21 13.62 19.76
N ARG A 47 22.12 13.05 18.95
CA ARG A 47 22.73 13.73 17.78
C ARG A 47 21.92 13.52 16.50
N VAL A 48 20.85 12.72 16.55
CA VAL A 48 20.01 12.40 15.40
C VAL A 48 18.94 13.47 15.18
N THR A 49 18.83 13.94 13.94
CA THR A 49 17.76 14.83 13.49
C THR A 49 17.12 14.26 12.22
N VAL A 50 15.80 14.14 12.21
CA VAL A 50 15.01 13.76 11.04
C VAL A 50 14.57 15.02 10.30
N LEU A 51 14.88 15.10 9.01
CA LEU A 51 14.46 16.18 8.13
C LEU A 51 13.39 15.67 7.15
N HIS A 52 12.25 16.34 7.14
CA HIS A 52 11.28 16.25 6.05
C HIS A 52 11.31 17.51 5.18
N CYS A 53 11.61 17.35 3.89
CA CYS A 53 11.55 18.45 2.92
C CYS A 53 10.17 18.50 2.26
N ALA A 54 9.26 19.24 2.87
CA ALA A 54 7.86 19.34 2.45
C ALA A 54 7.72 20.02 1.08
N LEU A 55 6.92 19.41 0.20
CA LEU A 55 6.57 19.97 -1.11
C LEU A 55 5.17 20.63 -1.13
N GLY A 56 4.47 20.64 0.00
CA GLY A 56 3.12 21.18 0.16
C GLY A 56 2.03 20.23 -0.33
N HIS A 57 0.94 20.76 -0.88
CA HIS A 57 -0.27 19.99 -1.20
C HIS A 57 -0.10 18.93 -2.31
N VAL A 58 1.03 18.97 -3.02
CA VAL A 58 1.41 17.96 -4.02
C VAL A 58 1.83 16.62 -3.42
N GLU A 59 2.16 16.59 -2.13
CA GLU A 59 2.43 15.35 -1.40
C GLU A 59 1.14 14.58 -1.11
N TRP A 60 1.31 13.35 -0.64
CA TRP A 60 0.16 12.61 -0.15
C TRP A 60 -0.33 13.24 1.17
N PRO A 61 -1.65 13.40 1.37
CA PRO A 61 -2.18 13.93 2.63
C PRO A 61 -1.70 13.11 3.83
N GLY A 62 -1.24 13.79 4.89
CA GLY A 62 -0.73 13.13 6.09
C GLY A 62 0.76 12.75 6.05
N THR A 63 1.49 13.01 4.94
CA THR A 63 2.90 12.62 4.81
C THR A 63 3.80 13.27 5.87
N SER A 64 3.68 14.59 6.07
CA SER A 64 4.53 15.28 7.05
C SER A 64 4.18 14.89 8.49
N GLU A 65 2.88 14.77 8.79
CA GLU A 65 2.40 14.32 10.10
C GLU A 65 2.90 12.91 10.42
N LEU A 66 2.90 12.02 9.42
CA LEU A 66 3.45 10.68 9.56
C LEU A 66 4.96 10.72 9.79
N ALA A 67 5.72 11.50 9.01
CA ALA A 67 7.16 11.64 9.18
C ALA A 67 7.53 12.18 10.58
N ARG A 68 6.74 13.11 11.11
CA ARG A 68 6.86 13.61 12.49
C ARG A 68 6.61 12.51 13.52
N LYS A 69 5.48 11.80 13.41
CA LYS A 69 5.14 10.67 14.30
C LYS A 69 6.22 9.58 14.28
N GLN A 70 6.79 9.31 13.12
CA GLN A 70 7.88 8.36 12.97
C GLN A 70 9.14 8.81 13.73
N ALA A 71 9.50 10.10 13.70
CA ALA A 71 10.61 10.65 14.47
C ALA A 71 10.32 10.65 15.99
N GLU A 72 9.10 11.05 16.38
CA GLU A 72 8.65 11.06 17.78
C GLU A 72 8.72 9.68 18.41
N HIS A 73 8.41 8.61 17.66
CA HIS A 73 8.52 7.24 18.14
C HIS A 73 9.93 6.89 18.64
N TYR A 74 10.99 7.42 18.00
CA TYR A 74 12.37 7.21 18.43
C TYR A 74 12.87 8.30 19.38
N GLY A 75 12.04 9.28 19.75
CA GLY A 75 12.43 10.39 20.62
C GLY A 75 13.51 11.30 20.02
N VAL A 76 13.60 11.38 18.67
CA VAL A 76 14.61 12.19 17.97
C VAL A 76 14.03 13.49 17.44
N ARG A 77 14.90 14.51 17.26
CA ARG A 77 14.49 15.83 16.75
C ARG A 77 13.88 15.69 15.35
N PHE A 78 12.74 16.34 15.13
CA PHE A 78 12.10 16.45 13.81
C PHE A 78 12.16 17.88 13.29
N GLU A 79 12.55 18.05 12.04
CA GLU A 79 12.60 19.33 11.34
C GLU A 79 11.86 19.23 10.01
N GLU A 80 10.87 20.09 9.84
CA GLU A 80 10.23 20.30 8.54
C GLU A 80 10.85 21.53 7.88
N ARG A 81 11.24 21.41 6.61
CA ARG A 81 11.74 22.53 5.81
C ARG A 81 11.10 22.51 4.43
N HIS A 82 10.91 23.68 3.85
CA HIS A 82 10.47 23.84 2.48
C HIS A 82 11.36 24.88 1.79
N ARG A 83 11.18 25.02 0.47
CA ARG A 83 11.88 26.04 -0.29
C ARG A 83 11.18 27.39 -0.13
N GLU A 84 11.89 28.37 0.44
CA GLU A 84 11.35 29.71 0.72
C GLU A 84 10.87 30.47 -0.53
N GLN A 85 11.48 30.27 -1.71
CA GLN A 85 11.10 31.02 -2.91
C GLN A 85 9.96 30.34 -3.70
N GLY A 86 9.05 29.65 -3.02
CA GLY A 86 7.91 28.93 -3.59
C GLY A 86 8.13 27.43 -3.76
N LEU A 87 7.01 26.69 -3.70
CA LEU A 87 6.91 25.23 -3.71
C LEU A 87 7.07 24.68 -5.13
N LEU A 88 6.80 23.38 -5.31
CA LEU A 88 7.07 22.68 -6.57
C LEU A 88 6.30 23.30 -7.75
N LEU A 89 4.99 23.51 -7.63
CA LEU A 89 4.19 24.02 -8.75
C LEU A 89 4.48 25.49 -9.07
N ASP A 90 4.77 26.33 -8.06
CA ASP A 90 5.25 27.69 -8.28
C ASP A 90 6.57 27.71 -9.05
N GLN A 91 7.42 26.73 -8.80
CA GLN A 91 8.68 26.59 -9.49
C GLN A 91 8.50 26.08 -10.92
N VAL A 92 7.60 25.12 -11.14
CA VAL A 92 7.24 24.63 -12.49
C VAL A 92 6.71 25.78 -13.34
N ARG A 93 5.75 26.54 -12.80
CA ARG A 93 5.15 27.72 -13.45
C ARG A 93 6.21 28.74 -13.87
N ARG A 94 7.06 29.17 -12.93
CA ARG A 94 8.12 30.15 -13.22
C ARG A 94 9.18 29.65 -14.20
N ARG A 95 9.50 28.35 -14.20
CA ARG A 95 10.48 27.77 -15.13
C ARG A 95 9.88 27.48 -16.52
N GLY A 96 8.55 27.48 -16.65
CA GLY A 96 7.84 27.10 -17.86
C GLY A 96 8.10 25.65 -18.29
N ARG A 97 8.47 24.76 -17.35
CA ARG A 97 8.79 23.35 -17.66
C ARG A 97 8.69 22.45 -16.45
N TRP A 98 8.20 21.22 -16.66
CA TRP A 98 8.22 20.17 -15.65
C TRP A 98 9.65 19.67 -15.35
N PRO A 99 9.92 19.14 -14.14
CA PRO A 99 11.17 18.44 -13.86
C PRO A 99 11.25 17.17 -14.71
N SER A 100 12.46 16.64 -14.92
CA SER A 100 12.63 15.36 -15.62
C SER A 100 13.71 14.52 -14.95
N SER A 101 13.91 13.28 -15.42
CA SER A 101 14.98 12.42 -14.94
C SER A 101 16.38 13.03 -15.17
N SER A 102 16.56 13.82 -16.23
CA SER A 102 17.80 14.55 -16.57
C SER A 102 17.86 15.95 -15.95
N ALA A 103 16.73 16.61 -15.71
CA ALA A 103 16.63 17.95 -15.14
C ALA A 103 15.84 17.93 -13.82
N ARG A 104 16.46 17.38 -12.76
CA ARG A 104 15.85 17.20 -11.43
C ARG A 104 15.96 18.45 -10.55
N TYR A 105 15.50 19.60 -11.03
CA TYR A 105 15.54 20.83 -10.22
C TYR A 105 14.68 20.70 -8.95
N CYS A 106 13.64 19.86 -8.97
CA CYS A 106 12.88 19.52 -7.78
C CYS A 106 13.73 18.83 -6.71
N THR A 107 14.79 18.10 -7.08
CA THR A 107 15.71 17.50 -6.11
C THR A 107 16.78 18.48 -5.64
N SER A 108 17.34 19.31 -6.54
CA SER A 108 18.32 20.32 -6.14
C SER A 108 17.70 21.39 -5.25
N ASP A 109 16.57 21.95 -5.68
CA ASP A 109 16.08 23.22 -5.16
C ASP A 109 15.10 22.97 -4.01
N GLN A 110 14.21 21.97 -4.13
CA GLN A 110 13.18 21.70 -3.11
C GLN A 110 13.66 20.76 -2.00
N LYS A 111 14.72 19.99 -2.24
CA LYS A 111 15.23 19.00 -1.26
C LYS A 111 16.63 19.36 -0.77
N ARG A 112 17.64 19.30 -1.66
CA ARG A 112 19.04 19.52 -1.27
C ARG A 112 19.30 20.93 -0.73
N GLY A 113 18.68 21.96 -1.32
CA GLY A 113 18.81 23.35 -0.85
C GLY A 113 18.38 23.52 0.61
N PRO A 114 17.10 23.23 0.95
CA PRO A 114 16.61 23.26 2.33
C PRO A 114 17.41 22.37 3.29
N ALA A 115 17.80 21.16 2.87
CA ALA A 115 18.63 20.28 3.69
C ALA A 115 19.99 20.90 4.04
N ARG A 116 20.68 21.52 3.08
CA ARG A 116 21.97 22.19 3.31
C ARG A 116 21.86 23.39 4.25
N LYS A 117 20.74 24.12 4.19
CA LYS A 117 20.44 25.20 5.15
C LYS A 117 20.30 24.65 6.57
N LEU A 118 19.53 23.56 6.75
CA LEU A 118 19.40 22.92 8.06
C LEU A 118 20.74 22.38 8.55
N ILE A 119 21.54 21.71 7.71
CA ILE A 119 22.88 21.25 8.11
C ILE A 119 23.75 22.42 8.59
N THR A 120 23.68 23.57 7.90
CA THR A 120 24.43 24.77 8.33
C THR A 120 23.95 25.28 9.69
N GLN A 121 22.63 25.26 9.93
CA GLN A 121 22.05 25.61 11.23
C GLN A 121 22.52 24.65 12.33
N LEU A 122 22.39 23.33 12.13
CA LEU A 122 22.80 22.32 13.10
C LEU A 122 24.29 22.39 13.43
N VAL A 123 25.15 22.62 12.42
CA VAL A 123 26.59 22.83 12.66
C VAL A 123 26.85 24.10 13.46
N ALA A 124 26.10 25.18 13.25
CA ALA A 124 26.24 26.40 14.03
C ALA A 124 25.81 26.23 15.49
N GLU A 125 24.78 25.40 15.74
CA GLU A 125 24.30 25.07 17.09
C GLU A 125 25.36 24.31 17.93
N LEU A 126 26.35 23.67 17.30
CA LEU A 126 27.46 23.01 18.00
C LEU A 126 28.48 23.99 18.59
N GLY A 127 28.48 25.26 18.16
CA GLY A 127 29.48 26.24 18.54
C GLY A 127 30.85 26.00 17.92
N ASP A 128 31.90 26.53 18.57
CA ASP A 128 33.28 26.42 18.08
C ASP A 128 33.87 25.04 18.37
N LEU A 129 34.33 24.36 17.33
CA LEU A 129 35.01 23.07 17.40
C LEU A 129 36.48 23.21 16.96
N PRO A 130 37.40 22.41 17.52
CA PRO A 130 38.83 22.43 17.13
C PRO A 130 39.09 21.83 15.74
N ARG A 131 38.05 21.27 15.11
CA ARG A 131 38.05 20.66 13.79
C ARG A 131 36.73 20.99 13.08
N PRO A 132 36.65 20.83 11.75
CA PRO A 132 35.36 20.85 11.06
C PRO A 132 34.37 19.87 11.72
N ALA A 133 33.11 20.28 11.85
CA ALA A 133 32.04 19.42 12.32
C ALA A 133 31.83 18.25 11.34
N LEU A 134 31.71 17.03 11.85
CA LEU A 134 31.45 15.84 11.05
C LEU A 134 29.94 15.59 11.00
N VAL A 135 29.38 15.60 9.79
CA VAL A 135 27.95 15.41 9.54
C VAL A 135 27.73 14.12 8.75
N LEU A 136 26.90 13.23 9.29
CA LEU A 136 26.44 12.03 8.60
C LEU A 136 25.05 12.26 8.01
N ASN A 137 24.97 12.40 6.68
CA ASN A 137 23.73 12.59 5.95
C ASN A 137 23.19 11.26 5.41
N CYS A 138 22.18 10.71 6.07
CA CYS A 138 21.58 9.42 5.77
C CYS A 138 20.46 9.55 4.73
N MET A 139 20.44 8.67 3.73
CA MET A 139 19.40 8.60 2.70
C MET A 139 18.90 7.18 2.47
N GLY A 140 17.58 7.01 2.34
CA GLY A 140 16.94 5.73 2.03
C GLY A 140 16.96 5.39 0.53
N LEU A 141 18.14 5.13 -0.02
CA LEU A 141 18.29 4.60 -1.38
C LEU A 141 18.75 3.14 -1.33
N ARG A 142 18.11 2.28 -2.12
CA ARG A 142 18.44 0.86 -2.26
C ARG A 142 18.97 0.52 -3.64
N ALA A 143 19.83 -0.49 -3.69
CA ALA A 143 20.42 -1.02 -4.91
C ALA A 143 19.36 -1.55 -5.88
N GLU A 144 18.36 -2.26 -5.34
CA GLU A 144 17.29 -2.93 -6.08
C GLU A 144 16.40 -1.95 -6.87
N GLU A 145 16.28 -0.70 -6.42
CA GLU A 145 15.38 0.28 -7.05
C GLU A 145 15.81 0.68 -8.48
N SER A 146 17.10 0.57 -8.84
CA SER A 146 17.57 0.78 -10.22
C SER A 146 19.05 0.42 -10.41
N ARG A 147 19.45 0.14 -11.66
CA ARG A 147 20.86 -0.03 -12.06
C ARG A 147 21.76 1.15 -11.67
N ALA A 148 21.21 2.37 -11.65
CA ALA A 148 21.96 3.58 -11.25
C ALA A 148 22.17 3.65 -9.74
N ARG A 149 21.23 3.15 -8.94
CA ARG A 149 21.38 3.08 -7.48
C ARG A 149 22.28 1.92 -7.07
N LEU A 150 22.18 0.75 -7.73
CA LEU A 150 23.08 -0.40 -7.52
C LEU A 150 24.58 -0.03 -7.52
N LYS A 151 24.99 0.91 -8.38
CA LYS A 151 26.38 1.36 -8.52
C LYS A 151 26.82 2.36 -7.45
N LYS A 152 25.95 2.81 -6.55
CA LYS A 152 26.30 3.79 -5.52
C LYS A 152 27.14 3.13 -4.43
N ALA A 153 28.16 3.86 -3.98
CA ALA A 153 28.86 3.51 -2.75
C ALA A 153 27.92 3.72 -1.56
N ARG A 154 28.07 2.88 -0.53
CA ARG A 154 27.23 2.95 0.68
C ARG A 154 27.57 4.19 1.50
N LEU A 155 28.85 4.55 1.57
CA LEU A 155 29.36 5.75 2.23
C LEU A 155 30.20 6.55 1.23
N THR A 156 29.97 7.86 1.14
CA THR A 156 30.73 8.73 0.24
C THR A 156 30.83 10.14 0.81
N ARG A 157 32.02 10.73 0.77
CA ARG A 157 32.25 12.14 1.11
C ARG A 157 31.55 13.06 0.10
N ASP A 158 30.68 13.96 0.56
CA ASP A 158 30.11 15.03 -0.26
C ASP A 158 31.02 16.26 -0.20
N GLU A 159 32.07 16.26 -1.03
CA GLU A 159 33.03 17.36 -1.12
C GLU A 159 32.34 18.67 -1.51
N ALA A 160 31.33 18.62 -2.37
CA ALA A 160 30.61 19.80 -2.84
C ALA A 160 29.74 20.46 -1.75
N ALA A 161 29.35 19.71 -0.72
CA ALA A 161 28.60 20.23 0.42
C ALA A 161 29.47 20.46 1.67
N SER A 162 30.72 20.00 1.66
CA SER A 162 31.71 20.21 2.71
C SER A 162 32.37 21.60 2.62
N SER A 163 32.96 22.07 3.71
CA SER A 163 33.64 23.37 3.80
C SER A 163 34.65 23.38 4.97
N GLY A 164 35.37 24.49 5.17
CA GLY A 164 36.26 24.63 6.32
C GLY A 164 35.57 24.53 7.70
N ARG A 165 34.24 24.66 7.77
CA ARG A 165 33.47 24.48 9.01
C ARG A 165 32.85 23.10 9.19
N ARG A 166 32.71 22.31 8.12
CA ARG A 166 32.06 21.00 8.19
C ARG A 166 32.55 20.03 7.13
N THR A 167 32.48 18.76 7.46
CA THR A 167 32.70 17.65 6.54
C THR A 167 31.44 16.81 6.51
N ILE A 168 30.90 16.55 5.31
CA ILE A 168 29.64 15.81 5.15
C ILE A 168 29.91 14.48 4.47
N ASP A 169 29.58 13.39 5.14
CA ASP A 169 29.50 12.06 4.54
C ASP A 169 28.05 11.72 4.25
N THR A 170 27.78 11.19 3.06
CA THR A 170 26.49 10.63 2.69
C THR A 170 26.51 9.13 2.87
N TRP A 171 25.56 8.62 3.66
CA TRP A 171 25.43 7.19 3.94
C TRP A 171 24.07 6.64 3.47
N LEU A 172 24.09 5.42 2.95
CA LEU A 172 22.93 4.66 2.44
C LEU A 172 22.75 3.41 3.32
N PRO A 173 22.06 3.51 4.48
CA PRO A 173 22.07 2.46 5.50
C PRO A 173 21.42 1.16 5.03
N ILE A 174 20.36 1.28 4.24
CA ILE A 174 19.56 0.17 3.72
C ILE A 174 19.91 -0.18 2.27
N HIS A 175 21.09 0.23 1.78
CA HIS A 175 21.43 0.11 0.36
C HIS A 175 21.28 -1.32 -0.19
N ASP A 176 21.69 -2.30 0.61
CA ASP A 176 21.71 -3.70 0.21
C ASP A 176 20.43 -4.45 0.61
N TRP A 177 19.43 -3.74 1.14
CA TRP A 177 18.17 -4.33 1.53
C TRP A 177 17.26 -4.57 0.33
N THR A 178 16.60 -5.73 0.32
CA THR A 178 15.46 -6.00 -0.55
C THR A 178 14.23 -5.22 -0.09
N GLU A 179 13.24 -5.07 -0.96
CA GLU A 179 11.94 -4.51 -0.59
C GLU A 179 11.28 -5.31 0.55
N GLU A 180 11.43 -6.63 0.52
CA GLU A 180 10.91 -7.51 1.58
C GLU A 180 11.53 -7.19 2.95
N GLN A 181 12.86 -6.99 3.01
CA GLN A 181 13.56 -6.61 4.24
C GLN A 181 13.09 -5.24 4.76
N VAL A 182 12.85 -4.27 3.87
CA VAL A 182 12.26 -2.97 4.24
C VAL A 182 10.91 -3.16 4.91
N TRP A 183 10.01 -3.95 4.31
CA TRP A 183 8.69 -4.17 4.87
C TRP A 183 8.73 -5.00 6.16
N GLN A 184 9.65 -5.96 6.28
CA GLN A 184 9.87 -6.71 7.51
C GLN A 184 10.31 -5.78 8.65
N CYS A 185 11.27 -4.89 8.38
CA CYS A 185 11.71 -3.86 9.31
C CYS A 185 10.54 -2.94 9.74
N ILE A 186 9.74 -2.46 8.78
CA ILE A 186 8.57 -1.61 9.08
C ILE A 186 7.60 -2.35 10.01
N ARG A 187 7.24 -3.60 9.71
CA ARG A 187 6.35 -4.42 10.55
C ARG A 187 6.93 -4.63 11.95
N ALA A 188 8.23 -4.87 12.06
CA ALA A 188 8.91 -5.06 13.33
C ALA A 188 9.04 -3.76 14.15
N SER A 189 9.07 -2.59 13.49
CA SER A 189 9.25 -1.30 14.16
C SER A 189 8.06 -0.86 15.01
N GLY A 190 6.86 -1.39 14.75
CA GLY A 190 5.62 -0.94 15.41
C GLY A 190 5.15 0.47 15.01
N VAL A 191 5.82 1.11 14.03
CA VAL A 191 5.48 2.47 13.57
C VAL A 191 4.61 2.39 12.31
N PRO A 192 3.52 3.16 12.21
CA PRO A 192 2.69 3.20 11.01
C PRO A 192 3.49 3.58 9.75
N TYR A 193 3.13 2.94 8.63
CA TYR A 193 3.54 3.36 7.29
C TYR A 193 2.41 4.13 6.61
N HIS A 194 2.71 4.73 5.45
CA HIS A 194 1.73 5.58 4.76
C HIS A 194 0.62 4.76 4.06
N PRO A 195 -0.68 5.06 4.26
CA PRO A 195 -1.80 4.29 3.70
C PRO A 195 -1.85 4.20 2.16
N ALA A 196 -1.17 5.11 1.45
CA ALA A 196 -1.04 5.05 -0.01
C ALA A 196 -0.42 3.72 -0.49
N TYR A 197 0.39 3.04 0.32
CA TYR A 197 0.90 1.71 -0.01
C TYR A 197 -0.21 0.64 0.01
N ASP A 198 -1.22 0.76 0.88
CA ASP A 198 -2.40 -0.13 0.89
C ASP A 198 -3.30 0.12 -0.31
N GLN A 199 -3.27 1.34 -0.84
CA GLN A 199 -3.84 1.66 -2.15
C GLN A 199 -2.95 1.15 -3.30
N GLY A 200 -1.90 0.36 -3.02
CA GLY A 200 -0.98 -0.25 -3.97
C GLY A 200 -0.10 0.73 -4.77
N MET A 201 0.14 1.93 -4.24
CA MET A 201 1.23 2.78 -4.72
C MET A 201 2.56 2.10 -4.43
N THR A 202 3.48 2.07 -5.39
CA THR A 202 4.80 1.46 -5.16
C THR A 202 5.81 2.42 -4.52
N ARG A 203 5.52 3.72 -4.57
CA ARG A 203 6.42 4.82 -4.17
C ARG A 203 5.69 5.98 -3.50
N LEU A 204 6.39 6.69 -2.62
CA LEU A 204 5.84 7.80 -1.83
C LEU A 204 6.81 9.00 -1.76
N SER A 205 6.31 10.19 -2.14
CA SER A 205 6.87 11.53 -1.90
C SER A 205 5.84 12.54 -2.43
N CYS A 206 6.00 13.06 -3.66
CA CYS A 206 4.90 13.73 -4.37
C CYS A 206 3.95 12.72 -5.02
N SER A 207 2.64 13.02 -5.00
CA SER A 207 1.58 12.15 -5.50
C SER A 207 1.71 11.90 -7.01
N LEU A 208 1.87 12.98 -7.79
CA LEU A 208 2.04 12.94 -9.25
C LEU A 208 3.50 13.23 -9.62
N CYS A 209 4.39 12.29 -9.27
CA CYS A 209 5.81 12.46 -9.51
C CYS A 209 6.20 12.10 -10.94
N VAL A 210 6.95 12.96 -11.63
CA VAL A 210 7.45 12.70 -12.99
C VAL A 210 8.26 11.40 -13.15
N LEU A 211 8.88 10.93 -12.06
CA LEU A 211 9.66 9.68 -12.04
C LEU A 211 8.81 8.43 -11.79
N ALA A 212 7.49 8.56 -11.66
CA ALA A 212 6.60 7.45 -11.31
C ALA A 212 6.36 6.55 -12.51
N SER A 213 5.99 5.30 -12.22
CA SER A 213 5.49 4.42 -13.27
C SER A 213 4.16 4.96 -13.81
N ARG A 214 3.78 4.55 -15.03
CA ARG A 214 2.46 4.90 -15.56
C ARG A 214 1.33 4.38 -14.66
N ALA A 215 1.49 3.17 -14.11
CA ALA A 215 0.52 2.58 -13.18
C ALA A 215 0.33 3.42 -11.91
N ASP A 216 1.43 3.85 -11.28
CA ASP A 216 1.37 4.75 -10.12
C ASP A 216 0.73 6.09 -10.47
N LEU A 217 1.02 6.67 -11.64
CA LEU A 217 0.46 7.97 -12.06
C LEU A 217 -1.04 7.88 -12.28
N VAL A 218 -1.50 6.85 -13.00
CA VAL A 218 -2.93 6.60 -13.23
C VAL A 218 -3.64 6.39 -11.90
N ARG A 219 -3.06 5.59 -11.01
CA ARG A 219 -3.64 5.36 -9.68
C ARG A 219 -3.65 6.62 -8.82
N ALA A 220 -2.57 7.39 -8.82
CA ALA A 220 -2.50 8.65 -8.10
C ALA A 220 -3.52 9.67 -8.62
N ALA A 221 -3.77 9.72 -9.93
CA ALA A 221 -4.79 10.59 -10.50
C ALA A 221 -6.21 10.18 -10.07
N ARG A 222 -6.49 8.88 -9.92
CA ARG A 222 -7.77 8.40 -9.36
C ARG A 222 -7.94 8.76 -7.90
N LEU A 223 -6.87 8.62 -7.10
CA LEU A 223 -6.90 8.92 -5.67
C LEU A 223 -6.88 10.44 -5.40
N ARG A 224 -6.33 11.24 -6.32
CA ARG A 224 -6.15 12.69 -6.20
C ARG A 224 -6.62 13.44 -7.46
N PRO A 225 -7.90 13.33 -7.86
CA PRO A 225 -8.39 13.89 -9.13
C PRO A 225 -8.25 15.41 -9.21
N THR A 226 -8.50 16.13 -8.11
CA THR A 226 -8.32 17.59 -8.05
C THR A 226 -6.87 18.01 -8.29
N LEU A 227 -5.90 17.27 -7.74
CA LEU A 227 -4.49 17.54 -7.95
C LEU A 227 -4.07 17.21 -9.40
N ALA A 228 -4.63 16.14 -9.98
CA ALA A 228 -4.39 15.80 -11.37
C ALA A 228 -4.91 16.88 -12.32
N ALA A 229 -6.11 17.43 -12.05
CA ALA A 229 -6.67 18.55 -12.80
C ALA A 229 -5.77 19.79 -12.70
N GLU A 230 -5.32 20.17 -11.49
CA GLU A 230 -4.38 21.30 -11.30
C GLU A 230 -3.07 21.11 -12.10
N TYR A 231 -2.54 19.88 -12.12
CA TYR A 231 -1.35 19.56 -12.94
C TYR A 231 -1.64 19.68 -14.43
N ALA A 232 -2.84 19.28 -14.90
CA ALA A 232 -3.23 19.40 -16.30
C ALA A 232 -3.43 20.87 -16.73
N GLU A 233 -4.04 21.68 -15.87
CA GLU A 233 -4.16 23.12 -16.07
C GLU A 233 -2.79 23.79 -16.17
N LEU A 234 -1.87 23.45 -15.26
CA LEU A 234 -0.51 23.97 -15.30
C LEU A 234 0.28 23.48 -16.52
N GLU A 235 0.09 22.23 -16.94
CA GLU A 235 0.69 21.69 -18.17
C GLU A 235 0.24 22.48 -19.41
N ALA A 236 -1.04 22.83 -19.49
CA ALA A 236 -1.59 23.66 -20.54
C ALA A 236 -1.08 25.12 -20.46
N GLU A 237 -1.04 25.70 -19.26
CA GLU A 237 -0.54 27.06 -18.98
C GLU A 237 0.89 27.25 -19.50
N ILE A 238 1.79 26.31 -19.19
CA ILE A 238 3.22 26.43 -19.53
C ILE A 238 3.57 25.90 -20.92
N GLY A 239 2.66 25.20 -21.60
CA GLY A 239 2.91 24.61 -22.92
C GLY A 239 4.01 23.54 -22.95
N HIS A 240 4.27 22.86 -21.83
CA HIS A 240 5.30 21.83 -21.71
C HIS A 240 4.67 20.57 -21.12
N ARG A 241 4.76 19.43 -21.83
CA ARG A 241 4.21 18.15 -21.36
C ARG A 241 4.82 17.73 -20.02
N PHE A 242 4.02 17.09 -19.16
CA PHE A 242 4.41 16.54 -17.87
C PHE A 242 5.55 15.54 -18.02
N ARG A 243 5.42 14.64 -19.00
CA ARG A 243 6.51 13.84 -19.54
C ARG A 243 6.49 13.84 -21.06
N ASN A 244 7.65 13.62 -21.66
CA ASN A 244 7.75 13.49 -23.12
C ASN A 244 6.89 12.36 -23.66
N ASP A 245 6.77 11.26 -22.91
CA ASP A 245 5.99 10.06 -23.26
C ASP A 245 4.53 10.11 -22.77
N LEU A 246 4.15 11.05 -21.90
CA LEU A 246 2.88 11.00 -21.18
C LEU A 246 2.45 12.39 -20.69
N SER A 247 1.32 12.91 -21.19
CA SER A 247 0.73 14.16 -20.69
C SER A 247 -0.14 13.92 -19.45
N MET A 248 -0.53 15.01 -18.76
CA MET A 248 -1.52 14.90 -17.69
C MET A 248 -2.89 14.51 -18.21
N ALA A 249 -3.29 14.99 -19.39
CA ALA A 249 -4.52 14.55 -20.04
C ALA A 249 -4.53 13.03 -20.29
N ASP A 250 -3.42 12.46 -20.80
CA ASP A 250 -3.31 11.02 -21.01
C ASP A 250 -3.46 10.22 -19.70
N ILE A 251 -2.91 10.76 -18.60
CA ILE A 251 -2.98 10.14 -17.26
C ILE A 251 -4.42 10.18 -16.74
N ILE A 252 -5.10 11.33 -16.85
CA ILE A 252 -6.48 11.52 -16.38
C ILE A 252 -7.43 10.62 -17.17
N THR A 253 -7.33 10.60 -18.51
CA THR A 253 -8.15 9.71 -19.34
C THR A 253 -7.93 8.24 -18.99
N ALA A 254 -6.68 7.82 -18.75
CA ALA A 254 -6.41 6.44 -18.32
C ALA A 254 -6.94 6.14 -16.90
N ALA A 255 -6.97 7.14 -16.01
CA ALA A 255 -7.56 7.03 -14.67
C ALA A 255 -9.08 6.87 -14.73
N GLU A 256 -9.74 7.67 -15.55
CA GLU A 256 -11.19 7.57 -15.81
C GLU A 256 -11.55 6.25 -16.46
N GLN A 257 -10.78 5.79 -17.46
CA GLN A 257 -10.99 4.48 -18.09
C GLN A 257 -10.80 3.32 -17.11
N ALA A 258 -9.81 3.40 -16.22
CA ALA A 258 -9.61 2.38 -15.19
C ALA A 258 -10.74 2.39 -14.16
N ALA A 259 -11.20 3.57 -13.73
CA ALA A 259 -12.35 3.69 -12.83
C ALA A 259 -13.64 3.19 -13.50
N ALA A 260 -13.84 3.50 -14.78
CA ALA A 260 -14.95 3.00 -15.57
C ALA A 260 -14.86 1.48 -15.76
N ALA A 261 -13.68 0.92 -16.03
CA ALA A 261 -13.49 -0.53 -16.14
C ALA A 261 -13.82 -1.26 -14.83
N GLU A 262 -13.46 -0.71 -13.67
CA GLU A 262 -13.87 -1.25 -12.36
C GLU A 262 -15.37 -1.08 -12.09
N HIS A 263 -16.02 -0.04 -12.64
CA HIS A 263 -17.48 0.08 -12.61
C HIS A 263 -18.18 -0.79 -13.67
N THR A 264 -17.48 -1.18 -14.74
CA THR A 264 -17.98 -2.04 -15.83
C THR A 264 -17.68 -3.52 -15.56
N GLU A 265 -16.87 -3.83 -14.54
CA GLU A 265 -16.97 -5.08 -13.78
C GLU A 265 -18.28 -5.10 -12.98
N GLU A 266 -19.40 -4.81 -13.66
CA GLU A 266 -20.74 -5.14 -13.20
C GLU A 266 -20.77 -6.64 -13.01
N THR A 267 -20.58 -6.99 -11.74
CA THR A 267 -20.76 -8.33 -11.23
C THR A 267 -22.24 -8.63 -11.37
N GLU A 268 -22.60 -9.47 -12.34
CA GLU A 268 -23.99 -9.93 -12.45
C GLU A 268 -24.34 -10.58 -11.11
N THR A 269 -25.34 -10.00 -10.45
CA THR A 269 -25.73 -10.40 -9.10
C THR A 269 -26.98 -11.24 -9.21
N ILE A 270 -26.83 -12.53 -8.94
CA ILE A 270 -27.93 -13.50 -8.97
C ILE A 270 -28.34 -13.78 -7.53
N GLU A 271 -29.54 -13.36 -7.14
CA GLU A 271 -30.09 -13.68 -5.83
C GLU A 271 -30.48 -15.16 -5.77
N LEU A 272 -29.94 -15.87 -4.78
CA LEU A 272 -30.16 -17.30 -4.57
C LEU A 272 -31.30 -17.56 -3.58
N GLY A 273 -31.54 -16.63 -2.65
CA GLY A 273 -32.61 -16.71 -1.67
C GLY A 273 -32.33 -15.88 -0.42
N GLN A 274 -33.34 -15.76 0.46
CA GLN A 274 -33.23 -15.02 1.71
C GLN A 274 -33.72 -15.88 2.88
N GLY A 275 -32.97 -15.88 3.99
CA GLY A 275 -33.33 -16.63 5.20
C GLY A 275 -32.23 -16.58 6.25
N GLN A 276 -32.43 -17.30 7.35
CA GLN A 276 -31.43 -17.46 8.40
C GLN A 276 -30.31 -18.37 7.90
N LEU A 277 -29.06 -17.91 7.91
CA LEU A 277 -27.94 -18.69 7.38
C LEU A 277 -27.37 -19.68 8.40
N TRP A 278 -27.25 -20.92 7.94
CA TRP A 278 -26.67 -22.06 8.65
C TRP A 278 -25.82 -22.90 7.70
N TRP A 279 -25.14 -23.91 8.22
CA TRP A 279 -24.43 -24.92 7.43
C TRP A 279 -24.59 -26.30 8.05
N PRO A 280 -24.50 -27.39 7.25
CA PRO A 280 -24.62 -28.74 7.77
C PRO A 280 -23.59 -29.03 8.87
N ARG A 281 -23.98 -29.78 9.90
CA ARG A 281 -23.08 -30.14 11.01
C ARG A 281 -21.84 -30.90 10.52
N SER A 282 -22.00 -31.69 9.45
CA SER A 282 -20.91 -32.43 8.80
C SER A 282 -19.79 -31.52 8.32
N GLU A 283 -20.09 -30.30 7.84
CA GLU A 283 -19.08 -29.34 7.36
C GLU A 283 -18.02 -29.04 8.41
N ARG A 284 -18.45 -28.89 9.66
CA ARG A 284 -17.55 -28.67 10.79
C ARG A 284 -16.85 -29.95 11.25
N GLN A 285 -17.49 -31.11 11.09
CA GLN A 285 -16.91 -32.38 11.51
C GLN A 285 -15.77 -32.83 10.58
N THR A 286 -15.85 -32.46 9.31
CA THR A 286 -14.87 -32.81 8.27
C THR A 286 -13.95 -31.66 7.89
N ASP A 287 -14.15 -30.47 8.48
CA ASP A 287 -13.47 -29.22 8.12
C ASP A 287 -13.65 -28.81 6.64
N ARG A 288 -14.67 -29.32 5.95
CA ARG A 288 -14.93 -29.01 4.53
C ARG A 288 -15.41 -27.57 4.35
N TYR A 289 -16.42 -27.16 5.12
CA TYR A 289 -17.10 -25.86 4.98
C TYR A 289 -17.49 -25.52 3.52
N GLY A 290 -18.04 -26.48 2.79
CA GLY A 290 -18.38 -26.36 1.38
C GLY A 290 -19.76 -25.78 1.09
N THR A 291 -20.73 -25.98 1.98
CA THR A 291 -22.14 -25.60 1.75
C THR A 291 -22.76 -24.82 2.91
N VAL A 292 -23.78 -24.03 2.58
CA VAL A 292 -24.68 -23.34 3.51
C VAL A 292 -26.13 -23.64 3.13
N PHE A 293 -27.04 -23.50 4.09
CA PHE A 293 -28.48 -23.53 3.83
C PHE A 293 -29.17 -22.34 4.51
N LEU A 294 -30.37 -22.02 4.03
CA LEU A 294 -31.19 -20.94 4.57
C LEU A 294 -32.48 -21.49 5.16
N LEU A 295 -32.83 -21.02 6.35
CA LEU A 295 -34.10 -21.35 7.02
C LEU A 295 -35.04 -20.14 7.03
N THR A 296 -36.32 -20.40 6.79
CA THR A 296 -37.41 -19.43 6.74
C THR A 296 -38.57 -19.90 7.61
N GLY A 297 -39.59 -19.05 7.76
CA GLY A 297 -40.73 -19.30 8.65
C GLY A 297 -40.56 -18.68 10.04
N PRO A 298 -41.66 -18.56 10.81
CA PRO A 298 -41.66 -17.93 12.13
C PRO A 298 -40.74 -18.64 13.13
N ASP A 299 -40.60 -19.96 13.01
CA ASP A 299 -39.77 -20.80 13.88
C ASP A 299 -38.43 -21.20 13.24
N GLY A 300 -38.18 -20.83 11.98
CA GLY A 300 -36.95 -21.17 11.25
C GLY A 300 -36.82 -22.65 10.91
N ASP A 301 -37.92 -23.30 10.52
CA ASP A 301 -38.00 -24.73 10.25
C ASP A 301 -38.11 -25.09 8.76
N THR A 302 -38.32 -24.09 7.90
CA THR A 302 -38.56 -24.30 6.47
C THR A 302 -37.33 -23.96 5.64
N TYR A 303 -36.78 -24.93 4.92
CA TYR A 303 -35.62 -24.73 4.05
C TYR A 303 -35.98 -23.91 2.80
N VAL A 304 -35.08 -22.99 2.42
CA VAL A 304 -35.10 -22.37 1.09
C VAL A 304 -34.64 -23.41 0.06
N SER A 305 -35.38 -23.52 -1.04
CA SER A 305 -34.98 -24.35 -2.18
C SER A 305 -34.08 -23.57 -3.12
N PHE A 306 -32.93 -24.15 -3.46
CA PHE A 306 -31.97 -23.64 -4.45
C PHE A 306 -32.16 -24.29 -5.82
N GLY A 307 -33.39 -24.72 -6.16
CA GLY A 307 -33.68 -25.42 -7.42
C GLY A 307 -33.39 -24.60 -8.68
N ASN A 308 -33.39 -23.27 -8.57
CA ASN A 308 -33.09 -22.34 -9.66
C ASN A 308 -31.67 -21.76 -9.57
N ALA A 309 -30.82 -22.25 -8.66
CA ALA A 309 -29.46 -21.77 -8.53
C ALA A 309 -28.65 -22.12 -9.80
N PRO A 310 -27.83 -21.20 -10.32
CA PRO A 310 -27.04 -21.42 -11.54
C PRO A 310 -25.84 -22.33 -11.28
N VAL A 311 -26.11 -23.64 -11.08
CA VAL A 311 -25.07 -24.65 -10.83
C VAL A 311 -24.06 -24.70 -11.97
N GLY A 312 -22.78 -24.77 -11.63
CA GLY A 312 -21.66 -24.72 -12.59
C GLY A 312 -21.20 -23.30 -12.91
N GLN A 313 -21.88 -22.26 -12.43
CA GLN A 313 -21.46 -20.88 -12.64
C GLN A 313 -20.30 -20.50 -11.69
N PRO A 314 -19.15 -20.03 -12.21
CA PRO A 314 -18.09 -19.49 -11.38
C PRO A 314 -18.50 -18.11 -10.81
N GLY A 315 -18.11 -17.85 -9.57
CA GLY A 315 -18.35 -16.56 -8.94
C GLY A 315 -17.98 -16.51 -7.46
N ARG A 316 -18.40 -15.42 -6.80
CA ARG A 316 -18.29 -15.23 -5.35
C ARG A 316 -19.65 -15.43 -4.68
N LEU A 317 -19.70 -16.23 -3.63
CA LEU A 317 -20.91 -16.38 -2.82
C LEU A 317 -20.89 -15.30 -1.72
N VAL A 318 -21.89 -14.43 -1.71
CA VAL A 318 -21.97 -13.27 -0.80
C VAL A 318 -23.26 -13.33 0.01
N ALA A 319 -23.15 -13.13 1.32
CA ALA A 319 -24.29 -12.98 2.22
C ALA A 319 -24.45 -11.51 2.58
N VAL A 320 -25.56 -10.90 2.17
CA VAL A 320 -25.95 -9.54 2.54
C VAL A 320 -26.84 -9.59 3.76
N VAL A 321 -26.43 -8.98 4.87
CA VAL A 321 -27.16 -9.04 6.14
C VAL A 321 -28.43 -8.19 6.07
N VAL A 322 -29.60 -8.83 6.20
CA VAL A 322 -30.92 -8.18 6.17
C VAL A 322 -31.41 -7.87 7.58
N GLU A 323 -31.15 -8.78 8.53
CA GLU A 323 -31.54 -8.61 9.94
C GLU A 323 -30.48 -9.25 10.83
N THR A 324 -30.10 -8.55 11.89
CA THR A 324 -29.13 -9.05 12.85
C THR A 324 -29.82 -9.77 14.01
N ARG A 325 -29.28 -10.91 14.42
CA ARG A 325 -29.77 -11.73 15.52
C ARG A 325 -28.64 -12.08 16.47
N ARG A 326 -28.95 -12.24 17.76
CA ARG A 326 -27.96 -12.73 18.71
C ARG A 326 -27.65 -14.20 18.40
N SER A 327 -26.42 -14.49 17.99
CA SER A 327 -26.01 -15.86 17.69
C SER A 327 -25.90 -16.67 18.98
N GLY A 328 -26.57 -17.82 19.05
CA GLY A 328 -26.48 -18.76 20.17
C GLY A 328 -25.30 -19.75 20.08
N HIS A 329 -24.50 -19.68 19.03
CA HIS A 329 -23.40 -20.62 18.78
C HIS A 329 -22.16 -20.29 19.62
N CYS A 330 -21.57 -21.29 20.27
CA CYS A 330 -20.38 -21.13 21.13
C CYS A 330 -19.05 -20.91 20.38
N GLY A 331 -19.07 -20.71 19.06
CA GLY A 331 -17.89 -20.70 18.21
C GLY A 331 -17.17 -22.05 18.01
N ASP A 332 -16.00 -21.97 17.40
CA ASP A 332 -14.99 -23.03 17.35
C ASP A 332 -13.77 -22.63 18.19
N ILE A 333 -13.68 -23.17 19.39
CA ILE A 333 -12.63 -22.84 20.36
C ILE A 333 -11.25 -23.28 19.84
N ALA A 334 -11.17 -24.43 19.17
CA ALA A 334 -9.90 -24.96 18.65
C ALA A 334 -9.32 -24.04 17.57
N ARG A 335 -10.20 -23.41 16.77
CA ARG A 335 -9.83 -22.46 15.72
C ARG A 335 -9.89 -21.00 16.15
N SER A 336 -10.19 -20.72 17.42
CA SER A 336 -10.40 -19.35 17.96
C SER A 336 -11.41 -18.53 17.14
N LEU A 337 -12.45 -19.20 16.63
CA LEU A 337 -13.54 -18.58 15.89
C LEU A 337 -14.74 -18.43 16.82
N ALA A 338 -15.35 -17.25 16.84
CA ALA A 338 -16.58 -17.00 17.58
C ALA A 338 -17.54 -16.18 16.71
N PRO A 339 -18.86 -16.38 16.82
CA PRO A 339 -19.79 -15.52 16.14
C PRO A 339 -19.63 -14.07 16.61
N THR A 340 -19.64 -13.17 15.65
CA THR A 340 -19.68 -11.72 15.89
C THR A 340 -20.94 -11.18 15.25
N THR A 341 -21.63 -10.24 15.90
CA THR A 341 -22.82 -9.61 15.31
C THR A 341 -22.40 -8.67 14.18
N PRO A 342 -22.82 -8.90 12.92
CA PRO A 342 -22.57 -7.98 11.82
C PRO A 342 -23.53 -6.79 11.86
N THR A 343 -23.39 -5.85 10.94
CA THR A 343 -24.36 -4.74 10.76
C THR A 343 -25.36 -5.05 9.66
N VAL A 344 -26.60 -4.56 9.77
CA VAL A 344 -27.58 -4.62 8.66
C VAL A 344 -27.01 -3.90 7.43
N GLY A 345 -27.14 -4.52 6.26
CA GLY A 345 -26.57 -4.06 4.99
C GLY A 345 -25.12 -4.48 4.76
N GLU A 346 -24.47 -5.13 5.72
CA GLU A 346 -23.11 -5.63 5.53
C GLU A 346 -23.06 -6.76 4.50
N GLU A 347 -22.17 -6.63 3.52
CA GLU A 347 -21.89 -7.69 2.53
C GLU A 347 -20.72 -8.54 3.00
N ILE A 348 -20.95 -9.84 3.18
CA ILE A 348 -19.95 -10.77 3.69
C ILE A 348 -19.68 -11.83 2.62
N THR A 349 -18.49 -11.80 2.04
CA THR A 349 -18.06 -12.82 1.07
C THR A 349 -17.75 -14.14 1.78
N LEU A 350 -18.49 -15.18 1.44
CA LEU A 350 -18.33 -16.53 2.00
C LEU A 350 -17.23 -17.31 1.29
N GLY A 351 -17.00 -17.09 0.00
CA GLY A 351 -15.97 -17.77 -0.77
C GLY A 351 -16.02 -17.44 -2.26
N ALA A 352 -15.10 -18.03 -3.02
CA ALA A 352 -15.05 -17.95 -4.47
C ALA A 352 -14.82 -19.36 -5.06
N GLY A 353 -15.44 -19.64 -6.21
CA GLY A 353 -15.31 -20.92 -6.88
C GLY A 353 -16.50 -21.20 -7.80
N THR A 354 -16.74 -22.47 -8.10
CA THR A 354 -17.85 -22.91 -8.95
C THR A 354 -19.06 -23.32 -8.11
N LEU A 355 -20.23 -22.73 -8.39
CA LEU A 355 -21.46 -22.98 -7.63
C LEU A 355 -21.95 -24.42 -7.79
N PHE A 356 -22.34 -25.04 -6.69
CA PHE A 356 -23.06 -26.31 -6.67
C PHE A 356 -24.16 -26.32 -5.59
N THR A 357 -25.05 -27.31 -5.66
CA THR A 357 -26.09 -27.53 -4.67
C THR A 357 -26.08 -28.97 -4.17
N GLU A 358 -26.57 -29.19 -2.95
CA GLU A 358 -26.77 -30.51 -2.37
C GLU A 358 -28.26 -30.73 -2.09
N THR A 359 -28.76 -31.88 -2.51
CA THR A 359 -30.16 -32.30 -2.36
C THR A 359 -30.35 -33.00 -1.02
N ASP A 360 -31.33 -32.53 -0.26
CA ASP A 360 -31.78 -33.22 0.95
C ASP A 360 -32.50 -34.51 0.55
N ALA A 361 -32.06 -35.64 1.11
CA ALA A 361 -32.56 -36.96 0.73
C ALA A 361 -34.04 -37.18 1.11
N ASP A 362 -34.51 -36.53 2.18
CA ASP A 362 -35.87 -36.68 2.69
C ASP A 362 -36.83 -35.72 1.98
N LEU A 363 -36.38 -34.50 1.67
CA LEU A 363 -37.20 -33.47 1.01
C LEU A 363 -37.16 -33.55 -0.53
N GLY A 364 -36.16 -34.21 -1.11
CA GLY A 364 -36.01 -34.38 -2.56
C GLY A 364 -35.71 -33.07 -3.32
N VAL A 365 -35.33 -32.01 -2.62
CA VAL A 365 -35.02 -30.68 -3.19
C VAL A 365 -33.64 -30.20 -2.75
N PRO A 366 -32.94 -29.39 -3.57
CA PRO A 366 -31.67 -28.80 -3.19
C PRO A 366 -31.88 -27.76 -2.09
N THR A 367 -31.47 -28.09 -0.86
CA THR A 367 -31.64 -27.21 0.32
C THR A 367 -30.33 -26.54 0.74
N ALA A 368 -29.20 -26.99 0.20
CA ALA A 368 -27.89 -26.41 0.47
C ALA A 368 -27.21 -25.97 -0.83
N VAL A 369 -26.44 -24.89 -0.73
CA VAL A 369 -25.68 -24.28 -1.83
C VAL A 369 -24.25 -24.02 -1.39
N GLY A 370 -23.29 -24.21 -2.29
CA GLY A 370 -21.87 -24.14 -1.98
C GLY A 370 -20.99 -23.76 -3.16
N LEU A 371 -19.68 -23.70 -2.91
CA LEU A 371 -18.66 -23.43 -3.92
C LEU A 371 -17.59 -24.52 -3.90
N VAL A 372 -17.29 -25.09 -5.06
CA VAL A 372 -16.06 -25.88 -5.26
C VAL A 372 -14.93 -24.90 -5.53
N PRO A 373 -13.86 -24.87 -4.70
CA PRO A 373 -12.77 -23.93 -4.89
C PRO A 373 -11.88 -24.33 -6.08
N ASP A 374 -11.34 -23.35 -6.78
CA ASP A 374 -10.52 -23.58 -7.99
C ASP A 374 -9.10 -24.10 -7.67
N ASP A 375 -8.67 -23.99 -6.40
CA ASP A 375 -7.33 -24.34 -5.93
C ASP A 375 -7.18 -25.79 -5.43
N GLN A 376 -8.23 -26.61 -5.59
CA GLN A 376 -8.26 -28.03 -5.21
C GLN A 376 -7.97 -28.31 -3.72
N ARG A 377 -8.20 -27.34 -2.83
CA ARG A 377 -8.11 -27.59 -1.39
C ARG A 377 -9.21 -28.55 -0.91
N ASP A 378 -8.89 -29.39 0.07
CA ASP A 378 -9.82 -30.37 0.64
C ASP A 378 -10.60 -29.85 1.86
N THR A 379 -10.20 -28.70 2.41
CA THR A 379 -10.79 -28.07 3.61
C THR A 379 -11.07 -26.59 3.40
N ASP A 380 -11.94 -26.00 4.22
CA ASP A 380 -12.26 -24.57 4.25
C ASP A 380 -12.65 -24.01 2.87
N TRP A 381 -13.53 -24.72 2.15
CA TRP A 381 -14.02 -24.33 0.83
C TRP A 381 -14.70 -22.96 0.83
N LEU A 382 -15.47 -22.66 1.88
CA LEU A 382 -15.91 -21.33 2.27
C LEU A 382 -15.09 -20.85 3.48
N VAL A 383 -14.95 -19.53 3.61
CA VAL A 383 -14.16 -18.85 4.65
C VAL A 383 -14.84 -19.03 6.02
N PRO A 384 -14.27 -19.82 6.96
CA PRO A 384 -14.95 -20.12 8.22
C PRO A 384 -15.27 -18.87 9.04
N ARG A 385 -14.37 -17.89 9.07
CA ARG A 385 -14.60 -16.62 9.79
C ARG A 385 -15.82 -15.85 9.24
N ALA A 386 -16.05 -15.90 7.93
CA ALA A 386 -17.22 -15.30 7.30
C ALA A 386 -18.50 -16.06 7.68
N LEU A 387 -18.46 -17.39 7.68
CA LEU A 387 -19.57 -18.24 8.12
C LEU A 387 -19.96 -17.95 9.58
N TYR A 388 -18.99 -17.90 10.50
CA TYR A 388 -19.26 -17.56 11.90
C TYR A 388 -19.84 -16.14 12.08
N ARG A 389 -19.48 -15.20 11.19
CA ARG A 389 -20.04 -13.84 11.19
C ARG A 389 -21.49 -13.80 10.71
N CYS A 390 -21.86 -14.65 9.77
CA CYS A 390 -23.22 -14.76 9.23
C CYS A 390 -24.12 -15.77 9.97
N HIS A 391 -23.56 -16.56 10.89
CA HIS A 391 -24.30 -17.63 11.55
C HIS A 391 -25.54 -17.11 12.28
N ASN A 392 -26.70 -17.70 11.95
CA ASN A 392 -28.01 -17.38 12.50
C ASN A 392 -28.50 -15.94 12.19
N GLN A 393 -27.83 -15.22 11.28
CA GLN A 393 -28.30 -13.93 10.79
C GLN A 393 -29.27 -14.15 9.64
N THR A 394 -30.27 -13.26 9.49
CA THR A 394 -31.09 -13.26 8.29
C THR A 394 -30.29 -12.59 7.18
N VAL A 395 -29.99 -13.32 6.11
CA VAL A 395 -29.20 -12.84 4.99
C VAL A 395 -29.95 -13.04 3.68
N ARG A 396 -29.66 -12.17 2.72
CA ARG A 396 -29.95 -12.38 1.31
C ARG A 396 -28.67 -12.92 0.67
N LEU A 397 -28.74 -14.14 0.16
CA LEU A 397 -27.60 -14.84 -0.40
C LEU A 397 -27.54 -14.59 -1.91
N GLU A 398 -26.37 -14.22 -2.39
CA GLU A 398 -26.15 -13.82 -3.78
C GLU A 398 -24.94 -14.56 -4.36
N LEU A 399 -25.05 -14.95 -5.64
CA LEU A 399 -23.90 -15.26 -6.47
C LEU A 399 -23.50 -14.01 -7.25
N ARG A 400 -22.26 -13.60 -7.06
CA ARG A 400 -21.62 -12.46 -7.70
C ARG A 400 -20.74 -13.01 -8.83
N VAL A 401 -21.20 -12.88 -10.08
CA VAL A 401 -20.52 -13.41 -11.27
C VAL A 401 -19.67 -12.32 -11.92
N ASP A 402 -18.37 -12.55 -12.06
CA ASP A 402 -17.51 -11.64 -12.80
C ASP A 402 -17.79 -11.80 -14.31
N SER A 403 -18.19 -10.72 -14.99
CA SER A 403 -18.45 -10.76 -16.44
C SER A 403 -17.19 -11.18 -17.21
N PRO A 404 -17.26 -12.13 -18.16
CA PRO A 404 -16.11 -12.46 -18.99
C PRO A 404 -15.77 -11.28 -19.89
N THR A 405 -14.71 -10.56 -19.53
CA THR A 405 -14.11 -9.58 -20.44
C THR A 405 -13.70 -10.30 -21.72
N ASN A 406 -14.19 -9.77 -22.84
CA ASN A 406 -14.00 -10.27 -24.20
C ASN A 406 -12.49 -10.47 -24.46
N GLY A 407 -12.01 -11.70 -24.24
CA GLY A 407 -10.62 -12.06 -24.37
C GLY A 407 -10.18 -11.87 -25.81
N ARG A 408 -9.33 -10.88 -26.05
CA ARG A 408 -8.56 -10.77 -27.30
C ARG A 408 -7.83 -12.09 -27.52
N VAL A 409 -8.36 -12.88 -28.45
CA VAL A 409 -7.67 -14.02 -29.06
C VAL A 409 -6.31 -13.51 -29.56
N ARG A 410 -5.24 -13.86 -28.84
CA ARG A 410 -3.89 -13.74 -29.38
C ARG A 410 -3.77 -14.77 -30.49
N ASP A 411 -3.90 -14.31 -31.73
CA ASP A 411 -3.53 -15.05 -32.94
C ASP A 411 -2.02 -15.37 -32.86
N THR A 412 -1.68 -16.50 -32.27
CA THR A 412 -0.36 -17.11 -32.39
C THR A 412 -0.30 -17.89 -33.69
N ARG A 413 -0.08 -17.19 -34.80
CA ARG A 413 0.38 -17.84 -36.03
C ARG A 413 1.84 -18.29 -35.86
N PRO A 414 2.18 -19.56 -36.13
CA PRO A 414 3.56 -20.02 -36.11
C PRO A 414 4.29 -19.47 -37.34
N ARG A 415 5.46 -18.85 -37.13
CA ARG A 415 6.39 -18.58 -38.22
C ARG A 415 7.07 -19.89 -38.59
N GLY A 416 6.71 -20.45 -39.74
CA GLY A 416 7.43 -21.54 -40.38
C GLY A 416 8.40 -21.02 -41.44
N ALA A 417 9.50 -21.78 -41.59
CA ALA A 417 10.56 -21.77 -42.60
C ALA A 417 11.51 -20.56 -42.63
#